data_AF-A0A0L0BFK2-F1
#
_entry.id   AF-A0A0L0BFK2-F1
#
_cell.length_a   1.000
_cell.length_b   1.000
_cell.length_c   1.000
_cell.angle_alpha   90.00
_cell.angle_beta   90.00
_cell.angle_gamma   90.00
#
_symmetry.space_group_name_H-M   'P 1'
#
loop_
_entity.id
_entity.type
_entity.pdbx_description
1 polymer ?
#
loop_
_entity_poly.entity_id
_entity_poly.type
_entity_poly.pdbx_seq_one_letter_code
_entity_poly.pdbx_strand_id
1 'polypeptide(L)' 'MDLEQWWTDVTPGTREWLAANSGSALTPEVVADISRAGGLIAAESWWMGERGADGVFLSPEAEQWIGRRAS' A
#
# COMPACT_ATOMS: atom_id res chain seq x y z
N MET A 1 -7.38 -9.62 0.81
CA MET A 1 -6.18 -9.93 1.61
C MET A 1 -5.74 -8.68 2.35
N ASP A 2 -5.18 -8.85 3.55
CA ASP A 2 -4.58 -7.75 4.33
C ASP A 2 -3.17 -7.42 3.84
N LEU A 3 -2.62 -6.27 4.27
CA LEU A 3 -1.26 -5.79 3.92
C LEU A 3 -0.21 -6.89 4.01
N GLU A 4 -0.20 -7.65 5.09
CA GLU A 4 0.82 -8.67 5.31
C GLU A 4 0.82 -9.77 4.25
N GLN A 5 -0.35 -10.06 3.68
CA GLN A 5 -0.54 -11.09 2.67
C GLN A 5 -0.21 -10.55 1.28
N TRP A 6 -0.79 -9.41 0.87
CA TRP A 6 -0.51 -8.90 -0.48
C TRP A 6 0.91 -8.33 -0.60
N TRP A 7 1.56 -7.93 0.50
CA TRP A 7 2.94 -7.46 0.51
C TRP A 7 3.94 -8.47 -0.08
N THR A 8 3.71 -9.77 0.11
CA THR A 8 4.60 -10.80 -0.46
C THR A 8 4.41 -10.99 -1.96
N ASP A 9 3.24 -10.61 -2.48
CA ASP A 9 2.75 -10.96 -3.81
C ASP A 9 2.80 -9.79 -4.82
N VAL A 10 2.93 -8.56 -4.32
CA VAL A 10 3.28 -7.40 -5.14
C VAL A 10 4.70 -7.49 -5.67
N THR A 11 4.95 -6.81 -6.79
CA THR A 11 6.26 -6.79 -7.43
C THR A 11 7.33 -6.17 -6.50
N PRO A 12 8.62 -6.51 -6.70
CA PRO A 12 9.70 -5.85 -5.98
C PRO A 12 9.70 -4.33 -6.16
N GLY A 13 9.43 -3.83 -7.37
CA GLY A 13 9.36 -2.40 -7.65
C GLY A 13 8.24 -1.70 -6.87
N THR A 14 7.07 -2.34 -6.73
CA THR A 14 5.99 -1.82 -5.88
C THR A 14 6.41 -1.76 -4.41
N ARG A 15 7.13 -2.77 -3.90
CA ARG A 15 7.65 -2.76 -2.51
C ARG A 15 8.68 -1.65 -2.29
N GLU A 16 9.61 -1.48 -3.22
CA GLU A 16 10.61 -0.41 -3.18
C GLU A 16 9.95 0.97 -3.23
N TRP A 17 8.97 1.14 -4.11
CA TRP A 17 8.23 2.39 -4.21
C TRP A 17 7.47 2.69 -2.92
N LEU A 18 6.76 1.71 -2.35
CA LEU A 18 6.03 1.87 -1.10
C LEU A 18 6.95 2.17 0.08
N ALA A 19 8.14 1.56 0.13
CA ALA A 19 9.14 1.85 1.15
C ALA A 19 9.68 3.29 1.07
N ALA A 20 9.85 3.81 -0.14
CA ALA A 20 10.37 5.15 -0.37
C ALA A 20 9.31 6.26 -0.31
N ASN A 21 8.02 5.93 -0.53
CA ASN A 21 6.94 6.90 -0.76
C ASN A 21 5.67 6.60 0.07
N SER A 22 5.80 5.95 1.23
CA SER A 22 4.65 5.48 2.02
C SER A 22 3.67 6.58 2.41
N GLY A 23 4.15 7.80 2.64
CA GLY A 23 3.33 8.98 2.98
C GLY A 23 2.79 9.77 1.79
N SER A 24 2.97 9.26 0.56
CA SER A 24 2.48 9.86 -0.67
C SER A 24 1.25 9.11 -1.19
N ALA A 25 0.44 9.79 -2.02
CA ALA A 25 -0.66 9.15 -2.71
C ALA A 25 -0.15 7.99 -3.59
N LEU A 26 -0.81 6.85 -3.51
CA LEU A 26 -0.51 5.68 -4.33
C LEU A 26 -0.71 6.01 -5.81
N THR A 27 0.29 5.69 -6.63
CA THR A 27 0.16 5.82 -8.08
C THR A 27 -0.82 4.79 -8.65
N PRO A 28 -1.41 5.03 -9.83
CA PRO A 28 -2.31 4.06 -10.46
C PRO A 28 -1.67 2.69 -10.68
N GLU A 29 -0.36 2.65 -10.98
CA GLU A 29 0.40 1.41 -11.16
C GLU A 29 0.52 0.62 -9.85
N VAL A 30 0.84 1.30 -8.75
CA VAL A 30 0.94 0.69 -7.41
C VAL A 30 -0.43 0.16 -6.96
N VAL A 31 -1.50 0.92 -7.17
CA VAL A 31 -2.87 0.49 -6.86
C VAL A 31 -3.27 -0.75 -7.68
N ALA A 32 -2.93 -0.76 -8.97
CA ALA A 32 -3.22 -1.90 -9.84
C ALA A 32 -2.46 -3.16 -9.39
N ASP A 33 -1.20 -3.02 -8.98
CA ASP A 33 -0.39 -4.15 -8.52
C ASP A 33 -0.87 -4.71 -7.18
N ILE A 34 -1.20 -3.83 -6.22
CA ILE A 34 -1.81 -4.22 -4.94
C ILE A 34 -3.14 -4.96 -5.18
N SER A 35 -3.98 -4.45 -6.10
CA SER A 35 -5.25 -5.08 -6.44
C SER A 35 -5.05 -6.45 -7.09
N ARG A 36 -4.06 -6.59 -7.98
CA ARG A 36 -3.67 -7.86 -8.62
C ARG A 36 -3.17 -8.88 -7.58
N ALA A 37 -2.48 -8.40 -6.55
CA ALA A 37 -2.04 -9.20 -5.39
C ALA A 37 -3.16 -9.50 -4.37
N GLY A 38 -4.41 -9.13 -4.66
CA GLY A 38 -5.56 -9.42 -3.79
C GLY A 38 -5.75 -8.43 -2.64
N GLY A 39 -5.01 -7.33 -2.62
CA GLY A 39 -5.23 -6.20 -1.72
C GLY A 39 -6.53 -5.50 -2.05
N LEU A 40 -7.45 -5.47 -1.09
CA LEU A 40 -8.76 -4.84 -1.27
C LEU A 40 -8.63 -3.34 -0.99
N ILE A 41 -8.88 -2.51 -2.00
CA ILE A 41 -8.99 -1.05 -1.84
C ILE A 41 -10.37 -0.73 -1.23
N ALA A 42 -10.58 -1.15 0.02
CA ALA A 42 -11.84 -1.03 0.75
C ALA A 42 -11.65 -0.21 2.03
N ALA A 43 -12.67 0.57 2.41
CA ALA A 43 -12.61 1.47 3.56
C ALA A 43 -12.37 0.74 4.91
N GLU A 44 -12.67 -0.56 4.99
CA GLU A 44 -12.46 -1.36 6.21
C GLU A 44 -11.06 -1.98 6.30
N SER A 45 -10.22 -1.84 5.26
CA SER A 45 -8.84 -2.34 5.30
C SER A 45 -7.99 -1.47 6.23
N TRP A 46 -7.39 -2.06 7.27
CA TRP A 46 -6.59 -1.31 8.25
C TRP A 46 -5.40 -0.55 7.64
N TRP A 47 -4.93 -0.99 6.47
CA TRP A 47 -3.81 -0.39 5.76
C TRP A 47 -4.20 0.79 4.86
N MET A 48 -5.51 1.02 4.67
CA MET A 48 -6.05 2.14 3.92
C MET A 48 -6.16 3.37 4.83
N GLY A 49 -5.59 4.48 4.38
CA GLY A 49 -5.74 5.79 4.99
C GLY A 49 -6.84 6.58 4.29
N GLU A 50 -6.55 7.86 4.01
CA GLU A 50 -7.49 8.73 3.30
C GLU A 50 -7.69 8.29 1.84
N ARG A 51 -8.93 8.42 1.36
CA ARG A 51 -9.26 8.35 -0.06
C ARG A 51 -9.95 9.65 -0.46
N GLY A 52 -9.26 10.47 -1.26
CA GLY A 52 -9.69 11.82 -1.62
C GLY A 52 -9.43 12.17 -3.07
N ALA A 53 -9.58 13.45 -3.39
CA ALA A 53 -9.31 13.97 -4.74
C ALA A 53 -7.86 13.74 -5.19
N ASP A 54 -6.93 13.68 -4.23
CA ASP A 54 -5.51 13.47 -4.46
C ASP A 54 -5.11 11.99 -4.59
N GLY A 55 -6.05 11.06 -4.39
CA GLY A 55 -5.85 9.62 -4.57
C GLY A 55 -6.10 8.79 -3.31
N VAL A 56 -5.43 7.64 -3.25
CA VAL A 56 -5.49 6.70 -2.13
C VAL A 56 -4.19 6.82 -1.34
N PHE A 57 -4.29 6.92 -0.02
CA PHE A 57 -3.14 6.95 0.88
C PHE A 57 -3.11 5.69 1.75
N LEU A 58 -1.91 5.33 2.22
CA LEU A 58 -1.76 4.35 3.28
C LEU A 58 -2.20 4.95 4.62
N SER A 59 -2.64 4.10 5.55
CA SER A 59 -2.78 4.52 6.94
C SER A 59 -1.41 4.70 7.58
N PRO A 60 -1.27 5.58 8.60
CA PRO A 60 -0.03 5.75 9.34
C PRO A 60 0.52 4.42 9.90
N GLU A 61 -0.37 3.50 10.28
CA GLU A 61 -0.03 2.17 10.76
C GLU A 61 0.59 1.31 9.64
N ALA A 62 0.09 1.39 8.41
CA ALA A 62 0.65 0.70 7.26
C ALA A 62 2.00 1.28 6.85
N GLU A 63 2.16 2.60 6.85
CA GLU A 63 3.45 3.24 6.59
C GLU A 63 4.53 2.74 7.56
N GLN A 64 4.21 2.73 8.85
CA GLN A 64 5.11 2.24 9.88
C GLN A 64 5.41 0.74 9.73
N TRP A 65 4.42 -0.07 9.37
CA TRP A 65 4.60 -1.50 9.14
C TRP A 65 5.53 -1.78 7.96
N ILE A 66 5.37 -1.04 6.85
CA ILE A 66 6.22 -1.13 5.67
C ILE A 66 7.64 -0.68 6.00
N GLY A 67 7.80 0.44 6.70
CA GLY A 67 9.11 0.96 7.11
C GLY A 67 9.93 -0.05 7.93
N ARG A 68 9.29 -0.83 8.81
CA ARG A 68 9.96 -1.90 9.59
C ARG A 68 10.37 -3.14 8.79
N ARG A 69 9.83 -3.35 7.59
CA ARG A 69 10.10 -4.52 6.75
C ARG A 69 10.98 -4.23 5.55
N ALA A 70 11.03 -2.96 5.14
CA ALA A 70 11.95 -2.48 4.13
C ALA A 70 13.36 -2.17 4.69
N SER A 71 13.56 -2.30 6.01
CA SER A 71 14.82 -2.06 6.73
C SER A 71 15.68 -3.31 6.91
#